data_AF-A0A1B6GIX6-F1
#
_entry.id   AF-A0A1B6GIX6-F1
#
_cell.length_a   1.000
_cell.length_b   1.000
_cell.length_c   1.000
_cell.angle_alpha   90.00
_cell.angle_beta   90.00
_cell.angle_gamma   90.00
#
_symmetry.space_group_name_H-M   'P 1'
#
loop_
_entity.id
_entity.type
_entity.pdbx_description
1 polymer ?
#
loop_
_entity_poly.entity_id
_entity_poly.type
_entity_poly.pdbx_seq_one_letter_code
_entity_poly.pdbx_strand_id
1 'polypeptide(L)'
;MENLPLEIVEEICHHLTVRDLISCCSVSRDWRSIFDQDSLWKPHCRQYLEEYLRITPCTVEPAFVSPELESSSLSPVSQWRLAYMRQNHLWNNWRTDNSNKQLLECYDLWDDDMDSKYFTW
;
A
#
# COMPACT_ATOMS: atom_id res chain seq x y z
N MET A 1 16.23 8.30 -21.46
CA MET A 1 15.98 8.34 -20.00
C MET A 1 17.25 8.22 -19.20
N GLU A 2 18.10 7.22 -19.47
CA GLU A 2 19.30 6.91 -18.66
C GLU A 2 20.35 8.04 -18.50
N ASN A 3 20.37 9.02 -19.41
CA ASN A 3 21.30 10.15 -19.34
C ASN A 3 20.67 11.45 -18.80
N LEU A 4 19.40 11.40 -18.37
CA LEU A 4 18.73 12.56 -17.81
C LEU A 4 18.96 12.62 -16.29
N PRO A 5 19.17 13.82 -15.73
CA PRO A 5 19.11 14.02 -14.28
C PRO A 5 17.74 13.58 -13.73
N LEU A 6 17.73 13.08 -12.49
CA LEU A 6 16.51 12.56 -11.85
C LEU A 6 15.41 13.62 -11.79
N GLU A 7 15.77 14.88 -11.56
CA GLU A 7 14.83 16.00 -11.46
C GLU A 7 14.06 16.21 -12.78
N ILE A 8 14.73 15.98 -13.92
CA ILE A 8 14.09 16.07 -15.24
C ILE A 8 13.18 14.87 -15.48
N VAL A 9 13.57 13.69 -14.98
CA VAL A 9 12.71 12.50 -15.01
C VAL A 9 11.44 12.73 -14.19
N GLU A 10 11.57 13.27 -12.99
CA GLU A 10 10.45 13.61 -12.10
C GLU A 10 9.50 14.60 -12.78
N GLU A 11 10.03 15.64 -13.44
CA GLU A 11 9.22 16.61 -14.17
C GLU A 11 8.45 15.98 -15.35
N ILE A 12 9.08 15.09 -16.11
CA ILE A 12 8.37 14.32 -17.15
C ILE A 12 7.27 13.47 -16.52
N CYS A 13 7.57 12.79 -15.42
CA CYS A 13 6.63 11.93 -14.71
C CYS A 13 5.43 12.69 -14.13
N HIS A 14 5.55 13.97 -13.77
CA HIS A 14 4.40 14.80 -13.36
C HIS A 14 3.30 14.90 -14.43
N HIS A 15 3.65 14.68 -15.70
CA HIS A 15 2.70 14.71 -16.82
C HIS A 15 2.18 13.32 -17.22
N LEU A 16 2.66 12.26 -16.56
CA LEU A 16 2.27 10.89 -16.85
C LEU A 16 1.14 10.42 -15.94
N THR A 17 0.25 9.60 -16.49
CA THR A 17 -0.69 8.86 -15.65
C THR A 17 0.04 7.71 -14.97
N VAL A 18 -0.54 7.16 -13.89
CA VAL A 18 0.03 5.97 -13.24
C VAL A 18 0.11 4.78 -14.21
N ARG A 19 -0.80 4.68 -15.18
CA ARG A 19 -0.75 3.65 -16.22
C ARG A 19 0.48 3.80 -17.12
N ASP A 20 0.84 5.03 -17.44
CA ASP A 20 2.04 5.33 -18.22
C ASP A 20 3.30 5.00 -17.42
N LEU A 21 3.36 5.36 -16.13
CA LEU A 21 4.46 4.99 -15.24
C LEU A 21 4.68 3.46 -15.19
N ILE A 22 3.60 2.68 -15.03
CA ILE A 22 3.68 1.20 -15.06
C ILE A 22 4.23 0.70 -16.40
N SER A 23 3.81 1.33 -17.50
CA SER A 23 4.26 0.98 -18.84
C SER A 23 5.76 1.28 -19.00
N CYS A 24 6.23 2.43 -18.51
CA CYS A 24 7.65 2.78 -18.46
C CYS A 24 8.49 1.76 -17.70
N CYS A 25 8.01 1.27 -16.54
CA CYS A 25 8.70 0.21 -15.78
C CYS A 25 8.81 -1.14 -16.52
N SER A 26 8.10 -1.33 -17.63
CA SER A 26 8.08 -2.57 -18.41
C SER A 26 8.96 -2.50 -19.67
N VAL A 27 9.59 -1.35 -19.94
CA VAL A 27 10.39 -1.12 -21.15
C VAL A 27 11.75 -1.83 -21.08
N SER A 28 12.51 -1.62 -20.02
CA SER A 28 13.83 -2.23 -19.80
C SER A 28 14.16 -2.31 -18.31
N ARG A 29 15.26 -2.99 -17.94
CA ARG A 29 15.73 -3.07 -16.54
C ARG A 29 16.16 -1.69 -16.01
N ASP A 30 16.80 -0.88 -16.86
CA ASP A 30 17.25 0.45 -16.48
C ASP A 30 16.07 1.41 -16.32
N TRP A 31 15.11 1.35 -17.24
CA TRP A 31 13.85 2.09 -17.10
C TRP A 31 13.09 1.65 -15.85
N ARG A 32 13.01 0.35 -15.57
CA ARG A 32 12.43 -0.12 -14.31
C ARG A 32 13.11 0.55 -13.12
N SER A 33 14.44 0.53 -13.04
CA SER A 33 15.18 1.16 -11.94
C SER A 33 14.89 2.68 -11.80
N ILE A 34 14.81 3.40 -12.92
CA ILE A 34 14.54 4.85 -12.96
C ILE A 34 13.09 5.18 -12.56
N PHE A 35 12.11 4.43 -13.08
CA PHE A 35 10.69 4.71 -12.86
C PHE A 35 10.15 4.06 -11.58
N ASP A 36 10.94 3.22 -10.91
CA ASP A 36 10.59 2.62 -9.62
C ASP A 36 10.92 3.55 -8.43
N GLN A 37 11.55 4.71 -8.64
CA GLN A 37 11.96 5.61 -7.57
C GLN A 37 10.78 6.05 -6.68
N ASP A 38 11.01 6.06 -5.36
CA ASP A 38 9.98 6.36 -4.36
C ASP A 38 9.33 7.74 -4.55
N SER A 39 10.11 8.74 -4.99
CA SER A 39 9.62 10.09 -5.27
C SER A 39 8.54 10.12 -6.36
N LEU A 40 8.57 9.18 -7.30
CA LEU A 40 7.58 9.06 -8.38
C LEU A 40 6.27 8.41 -7.91
N TRP A 41 6.33 7.49 -6.94
CA TRP A 41 5.16 6.72 -6.50
C TRP A 41 4.46 7.35 -5.30
N LYS A 42 5.21 8.01 -4.41
CA LYS A 42 4.68 8.65 -3.20
C LYS A 42 3.51 9.62 -3.45
N PRO A 43 3.51 10.46 -4.51
CA PRO A 43 2.38 11.35 -4.80
C PRO A 43 1.07 10.62 -5.14
N HIS A 44 1.14 9.35 -5.56
CA HIS A 44 -0.03 8.53 -5.92
C HIS A 44 -0.60 7.73 -4.73
N CYS A 45 0.06 7.79 -3.57
CA CYS A 45 -0.32 7.07 -2.36
C CYS A 45 -0.99 8.00 -1.34
N ARG A 46 -1.98 7.46 -0.63
CA ARG A 46 -2.50 8.10 0.57
C ARG A 46 -1.54 7.82 1.72
N GLN A 47 -0.68 8.78 2.03
CA GLN A 47 0.41 8.62 3.00
C GLN A 47 -0.07 8.15 4.37
N TYR A 48 -1.26 8.59 4.81
CA TYR A 48 -1.83 8.17 6.10
C TYR A 48 -2.27 6.68 6.13
N LEU A 49 -2.50 6.06 4.96
CA LEU A 49 -2.83 4.63 4.86
C LEU A 49 -1.60 3.75 4.70
N GLU A 50 -0.45 4.30 4.31
CA GLU A 50 0.72 3.51 3.93
C GLU A 50 1.17 2.59 5.08
N GLU A 51 1.36 3.16 6.27
CA GLU A 51 1.80 2.38 7.42
C GLU A 51 0.81 1.28 7.80
N TYR A 52 -0.49 1.61 7.83
CA TYR A 52 -1.54 0.64 8.11
C TYR A 52 -1.54 -0.51 7.10
N LEU A 53 -1.47 -0.19 5.80
CA LEU A 53 -1.44 -1.19 4.73
C LEU A 53 -0.15 -2.00 4.73
N ARG A 54 0.96 -1.46 5.25
CA ARG A 54 2.25 -2.13 5.35
C ARG A 54 2.24 -3.24 6.40
N ILE A 55 1.69 -2.96 7.59
CA ILE A 55 1.71 -3.87 8.74
C ILE A 55 0.51 -4.80 8.79
N THR A 56 -0.63 -4.40 8.22
CA THR A 56 -1.88 -5.18 8.33
C THR A 56 -1.86 -6.31 7.30
N PRO A 57 -2.02 -7.58 7.72
CA PRO A 57 -2.11 -8.70 6.79
C PRO A 57 -3.40 -8.62 5.97
N CYS A 58 -3.32 -8.97 4.69
CA CYS A 58 -4.51 -9.09 3.84
C CYS A 58 -5.28 -10.35 4.22
N THR A 59 -6.56 -10.22 4.57
CA THR A 59 -7.41 -11.35 4.95
C THR A 59 -8.35 -11.81 3.84
N VAL A 60 -8.48 -11.02 2.77
CA VAL A 60 -9.37 -11.33 1.63
C VAL A 60 -8.62 -12.16 0.59
N GLU A 61 -9.36 -13.06 -0.07
CA GLU A 61 -8.81 -13.89 -1.15
C GLU A 61 -9.12 -13.28 -2.53
N PRO A 62 -8.17 -13.31 -3.49
CA PRO A 62 -6.77 -13.70 -3.30
C PRO A 62 -6.01 -12.65 -2.47
N ALA A 63 -5.15 -13.11 -1.56
CA ALA A 63 -4.30 -12.22 -0.80
C ALA A 63 -3.38 -11.38 -1.72
N PHE A 64 -2.96 -10.21 -1.23
CA PHE A 64 -1.95 -9.42 -1.93
C PHE A 64 -0.61 -10.15 -1.93
N VAL A 65 -0.06 -10.42 -3.12
CA VAL A 65 1.26 -11.05 -3.30
C VAL A 65 2.23 -10.00 -3.84
N SER A 66 3.37 -9.83 -3.16
CA SER A 66 4.45 -8.97 -3.67
C SER A 66 4.99 -9.53 -5.00
N PRO A 67 5.27 -8.70 -6.01
CA PRO A 67 5.86 -9.15 -7.29
C PRO A 67 7.30 -9.68 -7.16
N GLU A 68 7.92 -9.52 -5.99
CA GLU A 68 9.28 -9.94 -5.72
C GLU A 68 9.36 -11.47 -5.61
N LEU A 69 9.79 -12.10 -6.69
CA LEU A 69 10.18 -13.50 -6.70
C LEU A 69 11.66 -13.59 -6.32
N GLU A 70 12.01 -14.50 -5.40
CA GLU A 70 13.40 -14.75 -4.98
C GLU A 70 14.34 -15.13 -6.15
N SER A 71 13.78 -15.54 -7.30
CA SER A 71 14.52 -15.90 -8.52
C SER A 71 14.61 -14.79 -9.57
N SER A 72 14.09 -13.59 -9.31
CA SER A 72 14.06 -12.50 -10.29
C SER A 72 15.42 -11.80 -10.40
N SER A 73 15.86 -11.56 -11.65
CA SER A 73 17.03 -10.70 -11.91
C SER A 73 16.68 -9.20 -11.89
N LEU A 74 15.43 -8.85 -11.65
CA LEU A 74 14.97 -7.46 -11.58
C LEU A 74 15.32 -6.84 -10.23
N SER A 75 15.48 -5.52 -10.21
CA SER A 75 15.56 -4.78 -8.96
C SER A 75 14.29 -5.01 -8.12
N PRO A 76 14.43 -5.06 -6.78
CA PRO A 76 13.29 -5.02 -5.86
C PRO A 76 12.35 -3.86 -6.17
N VAL A 77 11.09 -4.01 -5.81
CA VAL A 77 10.07 -2.97 -5.98
C VAL A 77 10.21 -2.00 -4.81
N SER A 78 10.24 -0.71 -5.12
CA SER A 78 10.34 0.34 -4.11
C SER A 78 9.18 0.33 -3.12
N GLN A 79 9.42 0.88 -1.93
CA GLN A 79 8.45 0.89 -0.85
C GLN A 79 7.17 1.62 -1.27
N TRP A 80 7.27 2.79 -1.88
CA TRP A 80 6.09 3.57 -2.25
C TRP A 80 5.33 2.94 -3.42
N ARG A 81 6.00 2.22 -4.32
CA ARG A 81 5.32 1.44 -5.36
C ARG A 81 4.59 0.24 -4.78
N LEU A 82 5.19 -0.49 -3.83
CA LEU A 82 4.50 -1.56 -3.10
C LEU A 82 3.29 -1.03 -2.34
N ALA A 83 3.41 0.13 -1.66
CA ALA A 83 2.30 0.80 -0.99
C ALA A 83 1.17 1.14 -1.97
N TYR A 84 1.51 1.68 -3.16
CA TYR A 84 0.53 1.95 -4.21
C TYR A 84 -0.20 0.68 -4.64
N MET A 85 0.53 -0.42 -4.86
CA MET A 85 -0.06 -1.71 -5.26
C MET A 85 -1.03 -2.25 -4.20
N ARG A 86 -0.67 -2.19 -2.92
CA ARG A 86 -1.55 -2.59 -1.81
C ARG A 86 -2.80 -1.70 -1.70
N GLN A 87 -2.62 -0.39 -1.83
CA GLN A 87 -3.73 0.56 -1.86
C GLN A 87 -4.69 0.26 -3.02
N ASN A 88 -4.16 0.02 -4.21
CA ASN A 88 -4.98 -0.32 -5.38
C ASN A 88 -5.72 -1.65 -5.19
N HIS A 89 -5.08 -2.64 -4.57
CA HIS A 89 -5.71 -3.91 -4.22
C HIS A 89 -6.89 -3.70 -3.26
N LEU A 90 -6.72 -2.91 -2.20
CA LEU A 90 -7.81 -2.53 -1.29
C LEU A 90 -8.98 -1.87 -2.05
N TRP A 91 -8.70 -0.88 -2.89
CA TRP A 91 -9.76 -0.17 -3.63
C TRP A 91 -10.44 -1.03 -4.69
N ASN A 92 -9.73 -1.99 -5.30
CA ASN A 92 -10.34 -2.96 -6.21
C ASN A 92 -11.32 -3.84 -5.44
N ASN A 93 -10.87 -4.43 -4.33
CA ASN A 93 -11.69 -5.29 -3.49
C ASN A 93 -12.95 -4.57 -2.99
N TRP A 94 -12.81 -3.31 -2.55
CA TRP A 94 -13.94 -2.49 -2.15
C TRP A 94 -14.94 -2.27 -3.30
N ARG A 95 -14.46 -1.99 -4.51
CA ARG A 95 -15.32 -1.78 -5.69
C ARG A 95 -16.01 -3.04 -6.17
N THR A 96 -15.43 -4.21 -5.93
CA THR A 96 -15.98 -5.50 -6.36
C THR A 96 -16.70 -6.26 -5.25
N ASP A 97 -16.97 -5.61 -4.10
CA ASP A 97 -17.58 -6.22 -2.91
C ASP A 97 -16.84 -7.46 -2.38
N ASN A 98 -15.51 -7.50 -2.57
CA ASN A 98 -14.65 -8.56 -2.05
C ASN A 98 -14.16 -8.18 -0.66
N SER A 99 -14.99 -8.42 0.36
CA SER A 99 -14.68 -8.10 1.75
C SER A 99 -15.02 -9.25 2.69
N ASN A 100 -14.26 -9.37 3.78
CA ASN A 100 -14.51 -10.34 4.84
C ASN A 100 -15.13 -9.64 6.05
N LYS A 101 -16.27 -10.14 6.52
CA LYS A 101 -16.89 -9.69 7.77
C LYS A 101 -16.22 -10.41 8.93
N GLN A 102 -15.66 -9.66 9.86
CA GLN A 102 -15.12 -10.18 11.10
C GLN A 102 -15.99 -9.69 12.27
N LEU A 103 -16.35 -10.61 13.15
CA LEU A 103 -16.94 -10.26 14.44
C LEU A 103 -15.80 -9.77 15.32
N LEU A 104 -15.83 -8.49 15.68
CA LEU A 104 -14.95 -7.96 16.72
C LEU A 104 -15.60 -8.34 18.06
N GLU A 105 -15.01 -9.31 18.76
CA GLU A 105 -15.36 -9.55 20.16
C GLU A 105 -14.90 -8.34 20.96
N CYS A 106 -15.82 -7.42 21.24
CA CYS A 106 -15.61 -6.42 22.28
C CYS A 106 -15.55 -7.19 23.61
N TYR A 107 -14.34 -7.44 24.11
CA TYR A 107 -14.19 -7.78 25.52
C TYR A 107 -14.74 -6.62 26.34
N ASP A 108 -15.74 -6.92 27.15
CA ASP A 108 -16.35 -6.03 28.12
C ASP A 108 -15.27 -5.41 29.02
N LEU A 109 -14.89 -4.16 28.76
CA LEU A 109 -14.10 -3.32 29.67
C LEU A 109 -14.99 -2.71 30.77
N TRP A 110 -16.02 -3.44 31.21
CA TRP A 110 -17.05 -2.93 32.14
C TRP A 110 -17.39 -3.89 33.29
N ASP A 111 -16.46 -4.74 33.73
CA ASP A 111 -16.52 -5.40 35.03
C ASP A 111 -15.07 -5.45 35.56
N ASP A 112 -14.62 -4.53 36.43
CA ASP A 112 -14.68 -4.71 37.88
C ASP A 112 -14.28 -3.39 38.59
N ASP A 113 -15.16 -2.38 38.72
CA ASP A 113 -14.92 -1.31 39.75
C ASP A 113 -16.09 -0.35 40.05
N MET A 114 -17.36 -0.76 39.90
CA MET A 114 -18.50 0.13 40.23
C MET A 114 -19.67 -0.56 40.93
N ASP A 115 -19.42 -1.46 41.88
CA ASP A 115 -20.49 -1.98 42.77
C ASP A 115 -20.02 -2.23 44.20
N SER A 116 -19.40 -1.23 44.82
CA SER A 116 -19.26 -1.17 46.29
C SER A 116 -19.07 0.25 46.79
N LYS A 117 -20.14 1.05 46.70
CA LYS A 117 -20.49 2.13 47.64
C LYS A 117 -21.87 2.65 47.27
N TYR A 118 -22.61 3.08 48.28
CA TYR A 118 -23.99 3.60 48.23
C TYR A 118 -25.08 2.54 48.35
N PHE A 119 -25.33 2.07 49.58
CA PHE A 119 -26.64 2.24 50.24
C PHE A 119 -26.50 1.88 51.74
N THR A 120 -26.24 2.90 52.55
CA THR A 120 -26.68 2.93 53.96
C THR A 120 -27.45 4.23 54.13
N TRP A 121 -28.78 4.13 54.25
CA TRP A 121 -29.65 4.66 55.29
C TRP A 121 -31.06 4.11 55.04
#